data_AF-A0A2E1LXM0-F1
#
_entry.id   AF-A0A2E1LXM0-F1
#
_cell.length_a   1.000
_cell.length_b   1.000
_cell.length_c   1.000
_cell.angle_alpha   90.00
_cell.angle_beta   90.00
_cell.angle_gamma   90.00
#
_symmetry.space_group_name_H-M   'P 1'
#
loop_
_entity.id
_entity.type
_entity.pdbx_description
1 polymer ?
#
loop_
_entity_poly.entity_id
_entity_poly.type
_entity_poly.pdbx_seq_one_letter_code
_entity_poly.pdbx_strand_id
1 'polypeptide(L)'
;MKLIASYLLSIQLLFLVIPVAFAQSVDINGAWNSTLSGASGVMQDDNGTILFTMNYKDGNSDVYTGTRSGGQLEVCAYQGIESFDSCFSGTIQDPQLISMTTVNCTNNTDLDICSKIPAQFDLLRTSDTSISLRGAWRGSDTQFYQVSDQAGILTLMEIDEASGDTETLSGTRNGATGQVCSDDGDGFCANVYVDSSTSLRFEIVSCDSPGACAEDPIGKSGVLTKVY
;
A
#
# COMPACT_ATOMS: atom_id res chain seq x y z
N MET A 1 5.03 68.05 -47.60
CA MET A 1 6.12 67.05 -47.47
C MET A 1 6.13 66.50 -46.07
N LYS A 2 6.15 65.17 -45.95
CA LYS A 2 6.12 64.37 -44.71
C LYS A 2 7.44 64.44 -43.94
N LEU A 3 7.41 64.30 -42.61
CA LEU A 3 8.42 63.66 -41.75
C LEU A 3 7.74 63.33 -40.40
N ILE A 4 7.28 62.08 -40.19
CA ILE A 4 7.95 60.98 -39.45
C ILE A 4 8.02 61.31 -37.94
N ALA A 5 7.03 60.95 -37.12
CA ALA A 5 6.75 59.62 -36.53
C ALA A 5 7.89 59.09 -35.63
N SER A 6 7.71 59.19 -34.31
CA SER A 6 8.39 58.37 -33.29
C SER A 6 7.66 58.50 -31.95
N TYR A 7 6.55 57.77 -31.78
CA TYR A 7 5.98 57.49 -30.46
C TYR A 7 6.39 56.07 -30.08
N LEU A 8 7.34 55.96 -29.16
CA LEU A 8 7.72 54.71 -28.49
C LEU A 8 6.57 54.31 -27.57
N LEU A 9 5.76 53.35 -28.03
CA LEU A 9 4.74 52.69 -27.24
C LEU A 9 5.42 51.55 -26.45
N SER A 10 5.87 51.83 -25.23
CA SER A 10 6.36 50.82 -24.30
C SER A 10 5.17 50.01 -23.76
N ILE A 11 4.89 48.87 -24.40
CA ILE A 11 3.98 47.83 -23.89
C ILE A 11 4.64 47.18 -22.68
N GLN A 12 4.25 47.59 -21.47
CA GLN A 12 4.53 46.81 -20.26
C GLN A 12 3.61 45.58 -20.28
N LEU A 13 4.17 44.44 -20.70
CA LEU A 13 3.55 43.13 -20.51
C LEU A 13 3.57 42.83 -19.01
N LEU A 14 2.44 43.03 -18.34
CA LEU A 14 2.22 42.54 -16.98
C LEU A 14 2.08 41.00 -17.08
N PHE A 15 3.19 40.28 -16.91
CA PHE A 15 3.13 38.85 -16.65
C PHE A 15 2.50 38.65 -15.27
N LEU A 16 1.18 38.45 -15.25
CA LEU A 16 0.48 37.79 -14.15
C LEU A 16 1.05 36.36 -14.06
N VAL A 17 2.08 36.20 -13.23
CA VAL A 17 2.51 34.89 -12.75
C VAL A 17 1.38 34.41 -11.82
N ILE A 18 0.34 33.81 -12.41
CA ILE A 18 -0.61 33.02 -11.64
C ILE A 18 0.22 31.85 -11.10
N PRO A 19 0.35 31.68 -9.77
CA PRO A 19 0.92 30.46 -9.25
C PRO A 19 -0.02 29.34 -9.70
N VAL A 20 0.43 28.55 -10.67
CA VAL A 20 -0.15 27.25 -10.93
C VAL A 20 0.09 26.48 -9.63
N ALA A 21 -0.95 26.42 -8.79
CA ALA A 21 -0.99 25.46 -7.71
C ALA A 21 -0.96 24.11 -8.41
N PHE A 22 0.24 23.55 -8.56
CA PHE A 22 0.41 22.15 -8.90
C PHE A 22 -0.32 21.40 -7.79
N ALA A 23 -1.56 20.97 -8.08
CA ALA A 23 -2.23 19.99 -7.27
C ALA A 23 -1.34 18.76 -7.35
N GLN A 24 -0.46 18.60 -6.37
CA GLN A 24 0.30 17.38 -6.22
C GLN A 24 -0.75 16.29 -6.05
N SER A 25 -0.81 15.36 -6.99
CA SER A 25 -1.61 14.16 -6.84
C SER A 25 -1.09 13.46 -5.59
N VAL A 26 -1.83 13.57 -4.49
CA VAL A 26 -1.53 12.82 -3.27
C VAL A 26 -1.73 11.35 -3.60
N ASP A 27 -0.65 10.58 -3.50
CA ASP A 27 -0.66 9.13 -3.64
C ASP A 27 -1.36 8.51 -2.43
N ILE A 28 -2.51 7.89 -2.69
CA ILE A 28 -3.31 7.20 -1.69
C ILE A 28 -3.12 5.68 -1.71
N ASN A 29 -2.28 5.17 -2.61
CA ASN A 29 -2.01 3.75 -2.68
C ASN A 29 -1.39 3.25 -1.37
N GLY A 30 -1.76 2.03 -1.00
CA GLY A 30 -1.27 1.39 0.21
C GLY A 30 -2.32 1.19 1.25
N ALA A 31 -1.90 0.77 2.42
CA ALA A 31 -2.68 0.40 3.56
C ALA A 31 -2.89 1.52 4.57
N TRP A 32 -4.03 1.40 5.19
CA TRP A 32 -4.69 2.39 6.00
C TRP A 32 -5.31 1.70 7.20
N ASN A 33 -5.18 2.32 8.37
CA ASN A 33 -5.82 1.86 9.59
C ASN A 33 -6.95 2.80 9.97
N SER A 34 -8.12 2.23 10.25
CA SER A 34 -9.22 2.96 10.86
C SER A 34 -8.91 3.26 12.32
N THR A 35 -9.05 4.53 12.68
CA THR A 35 -8.89 5.04 14.05
C THR A 35 -9.96 4.52 15.03
N LEU A 36 -11.12 4.10 14.53
CA LEU A 36 -12.28 3.75 15.36
C LEU A 36 -12.60 2.26 15.41
N SER A 37 -12.49 1.56 14.28
CA SER A 37 -12.85 0.13 14.22
C SER A 37 -11.66 -0.79 14.52
N GLY A 38 -10.43 -0.26 14.50
CA GLY A 38 -9.22 -1.08 14.50
C GLY A 38 -9.11 -1.97 13.27
N ALA A 39 -9.91 -1.70 12.24
CA ALA A 39 -9.81 -2.34 10.93
C ALA A 39 -8.61 -1.78 10.17
N SER A 40 -8.01 -2.61 9.33
CA SER A 40 -6.88 -2.26 8.47
C SER A 40 -7.21 -2.63 7.04
N GLY A 41 -6.96 -1.76 6.08
CA GLY A 41 -7.31 -1.99 4.69
C GLY A 41 -6.24 -1.56 3.72
N VAL A 42 -6.32 -2.01 2.47
CA VAL A 42 -5.42 -1.63 1.37
C VAL A 42 -6.24 -0.90 0.31
N MET A 43 -5.79 0.29 -0.07
CA MET A 43 -6.35 1.13 -1.11
C MET A 43 -5.43 1.12 -2.33
N GLN A 44 -6.03 0.98 -3.50
CA GLN A 44 -5.40 1.08 -4.80
C GLN A 44 -6.17 2.10 -5.64
N ASP A 45 -5.44 3.00 -6.29
CA ASP A 45 -5.93 4.01 -7.21
C ASP A 45 -5.24 3.82 -8.57
N ASP A 46 -6.05 3.47 -9.58
CA ASP A 46 -5.66 3.47 -10.98
C ASP A 46 -6.40 4.58 -11.71
N ASN A 47 -5.72 5.70 -11.91
CA ASN A 47 -6.21 6.85 -12.66
C ASN A 47 -7.59 7.36 -12.21
N GLY A 48 -7.86 7.37 -10.90
CA GLY A 48 -9.11 7.83 -10.31
C GLY A 48 -10.12 6.71 -10.08
N THR A 49 -9.80 5.46 -10.39
CA THR A 49 -10.61 4.29 -10.02
C THR A 49 -10.04 3.64 -8.77
N ILE A 50 -10.89 3.47 -7.75
CA ILE A 50 -10.47 2.96 -6.44
C ILE A 50 -10.90 1.51 -6.24
N LEU A 51 -9.97 0.71 -5.71
CA LEU A 51 -10.25 -0.55 -5.04
C LEU A 51 -9.76 -0.43 -3.60
N PHE A 52 -10.62 -0.75 -2.63
CA PHE A 52 -10.31 -0.65 -1.22
C PHE A 52 -10.79 -1.90 -0.49
N THR A 53 -9.88 -2.66 0.09
CA THR A 53 -10.22 -3.82 0.92
C THR A 53 -10.07 -3.43 2.38
N MET A 54 -11.04 -3.72 3.23
CA MET A 54 -10.96 -3.53 4.68
C MET A 54 -10.98 -4.86 5.40
N ASN A 55 -10.04 -5.08 6.32
CA ASN A 55 -9.98 -6.26 7.17
C ASN A 55 -10.32 -5.87 8.62
N TYR A 56 -11.26 -6.57 9.23
CA TYR A 56 -11.72 -6.34 10.58
C TYR A 56 -11.10 -7.34 11.55
N LYS A 57 -11.04 -6.97 12.83
CA LYS A 57 -10.43 -7.81 13.87
C LYS A 57 -11.16 -9.13 14.12
N ASP A 58 -12.43 -9.23 13.73
CA ASP A 58 -13.21 -10.47 13.84
C ASP A 58 -12.90 -11.48 12.73
N GLY A 59 -11.96 -11.16 11.84
CA GLY A 59 -11.48 -12.02 10.76
C GLY A 59 -12.25 -11.87 9.45
N ASN A 60 -13.22 -10.94 9.39
CA ASN A 60 -13.94 -10.63 8.17
C ASN A 60 -13.18 -9.60 7.33
N SER A 61 -13.41 -9.65 6.02
CA SER A 61 -12.86 -8.70 5.07
C SER A 61 -13.96 -8.26 4.10
N ASP A 62 -14.01 -6.96 3.85
CA ASP A 62 -14.95 -6.35 2.91
C ASP A 62 -14.18 -5.72 1.74
N VAL A 63 -14.81 -5.70 0.57
CA VAL A 63 -14.28 -5.08 -0.65
C VAL A 63 -15.16 -3.91 -1.06
N TYR A 64 -14.51 -2.77 -1.30
CA TYR A 64 -15.10 -1.52 -1.76
C TYR A 64 -14.48 -1.10 -3.08
N THR A 65 -15.27 -0.48 -3.95
CA THR A 65 -14.79 0.16 -5.18
C THR A 65 -15.44 1.51 -5.38
N GLY A 66 -14.78 2.39 -6.13
CA GLY A 66 -15.38 3.66 -6.50
C GLY A 66 -14.41 4.57 -7.23
N THR A 67 -14.47 5.87 -6.95
CA THR A 67 -13.74 6.87 -7.72
C THR A 67 -13.04 7.90 -6.83
N ARG A 68 -11.97 8.49 -7.36
CA ARG A 68 -11.28 9.65 -6.81
C ARG A 68 -11.28 10.80 -7.81
N SER A 69 -11.60 11.99 -7.32
CA SER A 69 -11.48 13.24 -8.05
C SER A 69 -10.74 14.26 -7.19
N GLY A 70 -9.46 14.48 -7.51
CA GLY A 70 -8.59 15.35 -6.72
C GLY A 70 -8.39 14.82 -5.30
N GLY A 71 -8.78 15.63 -4.31
CA GLY A 71 -8.72 15.31 -2.88
C GLY A 71 -9.97 14.61 -2.33
N GLN A 72 -10.95 14.29 -3.17
CA GLN A 72 -12.20 13.65 -2.77
C GLN A 72 -12.24 12.21 -3.28
N LEU A 73 -12.80 11.30 -2.50
CA LEU A 73 -13.04 9.92 -2.87
C LEU A 73 -14.45 9.49 -2.50
N GLU A 74 -15.01 8.60 -3.31
CA GLU A 74 -16.28 7.94 -3.05
C GLU A 74 -16.11 6.45 -3.31
N VAL A 75 -16.41 5.60 -2.33
CA VAL A 75 -16.24 4.15 -2.44
C VAL A 75 -17.48 3.44 -1.87
N CYS A 76 -17.92 2.38 -2.51
CA CYS A 76 -19.08 1.58 -2.11
C CYS A 76 -18.74 0.09 -2.07
N ALA A 77 -19.45 -0.65 -1.22
CA ALA A 77 -19.34 -2.10 -1.09
C ALA A 77 -19.56 -2.75 -2.46
N TYR A 78 -18.63 -3.62 -2.86
CA TYR A 78 -18.68 -4.25 -4.16
C TYR A 78 -19.75 -5.34 -4.19
N GLN A 79 -20.86 -5.04 -4.86
CA GLN A 79 -22.05 -5.90 -4.90
C GLN A 79 -21.84 -7.27 -5.57
N GLY A 80 -20.69 -7.51 -6.22
CA GLY A 80 -20.33 -8.83 -6.72
C GLY A 80 -19.78 -9.78 -5.65
N ILE A 81 -19.44 -9.27 -4.46
CA ILE A 81 -18.86 -10.03 -3.34
C ILE A 81 -19.66 -9.80 -2.06
N GLU A 82 -20.00 -8.54 -1.77
CA GLU A 82 -20.61 -8.16 -0.50
C GLU A 82 -22.11 -8.43 -0.45
N SER A 83 -22.58 -8.83 0.73
CA SER A 83 -24.00 -9.12 1.01
C SER A 83 -24.76 -7.95 1.66
N PHE A 84 -24.17 -6.76 1.61
CA PHE A 84 -24.71 -5.51 2.14
C PHE A 84 -24.37 -4.36 1.18
N ASP A 85 -25.11 -3.26 1.30
CA ASP A 85 -24.80 -2.01 0.60
C ASP A 85 -24.23 -1.03 1.61
N SER A 86 -23.10 -0.41 1.30
CA SER A 86 -22.58 0.71 2.08
C SER A 86 -21.66 1.55 1.23
N CYS A 87 -21.77 2.86 1.38
CA CYS A 87 -20.97 3.82 0.65
C CYS A 87 -20.35 4.82 1.63
N PHE A 88 -19.12 5.20 1.33
CA PHE A 88 -18.37 6.20 2.04
C PHE A 88 -17.96 7.32 1.10
N SER A 89 -18.07 8.55 1.57
CA SER A 89 -17.37 9.70 1.00
C SER A 89 -16.15 9.99 1.85
N GLY A 90 -15.04 10.36 1.22
CA GLY A 90 -13.80 10.65 1.90
C GLY A 90 -13.11 11.89 1.38
N THR A 91 -12.40 12.57 2.26
CA THR A 91 -11.52 13.70 1.93
C THR A 91 -10.09 13.37 2.32
N ILE A 92 -9.18 13.44 1.35
CA ILE A 92 -7.75 13.32 1.54
C ILE A 92 -7.26 14.64 2.13
N GLN A 93 -6.96 14.63 3.43
CA GLN A 93 -6.46 15.82 4.13
C GLN A 93 -4.98 16.04 3.79
N ASP A 94 -4.21 14.96 3.83
CA ASP A 94 -2.78 14.93 3.52
C ASP A 94 -2.35 13.48 3.17
N PRO A 95 -1.07 13.24 2.79
CA PRO A 95 -0.60 11.90 2.41
C PRO A 95 -0.66 10.82 3.50
N GLN A 96 -1.01 11.16 4.75
CA GLN A 96 -1.08 10.28 5.91
C GLN A 96 -2.49 10.17 6.51
N LEU A 97 -3.44 11.00 6.06
CA LEU A 97 -4.77 11.08 6.65
C LEU A 97 -5.86 11.23 5.59
N ILE A 98 -6.82 10.30 5.63
CA ILE A 98 -8.07 10.37 4.90
C ILE A 98 -9.22 10.36 5.91
N SER A 99 -10.09 11.37 5.88
CA SER A 99 -11.32 11.37 6.68
C SER A 99 -12.47 10.79 5.88
N MET A 100 -13.17 9.83 6.46
CA MET A 100 -14.29 9.10 5.83
C MET A 100 -15.60 9.40 6.54
N THR A 101 -16.68 9.49 5.77
CA THR A 101 -18.05 9.63 6.24
C THR A 101 -18.92 8.59 5.55
N THR A 102 -19.69 7.85 6.34
CA THR A 102 -20.67 6.88 5.82
C THR A 102 -21.84 7.64 5.23
N VAL A 103 -22.05 7.47 3.92
CA VAL A 103 -23.14 8.10 3.17
C VAL A 103 -24.42 7.28 3.33
N ASN A 104 -24.31 5.97 3.18
CA ASN A 104 -25.40 5.03 3.40
C ASN A 104 -24.84 3.70 3.93
N CYS A 105 -25.71 2.94 4.58
CA CYS A 105 -25.48 1.52 4.84
C CYS A 105 -26.82 0.81 4.98
N THR A 106 -27.02 -0.24 4.20
CA THR A 106 -28.21 -1.09 4.23
C THR A 106 -27.79 -2.56 4.29
N ASN A 107 -28.24 -3.29 5.30
CA ASN A 107 -28.08 -4.73 5.35
C ASN A 107 -29.05 -5.37 4.33
N ASN A 108 -28.53 -6.18 3.40
CA ASN A 108 -29.36 -6.93 2.44
C ASN A 108 -29.62 -8.38 2.91
N THR A 109 -29.10 -8.74 4.09
CA THR A 109 -29.29 -10.03 4.77
C THR A 109 -29.58 -9.79 6.26
N ASP A 110 -29.84 -10.86 7.01
CA ASP A 110 -30.06 -10.79 8.46
C ASP A 110 -28.80 -10.43 9.27
N LEU A 111 -27.65 -10.29 8.60
CA LEU A 111 -26.40 -9.85 9.23
C LEU A 111 -26.43 -8.35 9.45
N ASP A 112 -26.25 -7.93 10.71
CA ASP A 112 -26.23 -6.52 11.08
C ASP A 112 -24.81 -5.93 10.98
N ILE A 113 -24.33 -5.79 9.74
CA ILE A 113 -23.02 -5.21 9.43
C ILE A 113 -23.06 -3.69 9.60
N CYS A 114 -24.15 -3.06 9.16
CA CYS A 114 -24.29 -1.61 9.19
C CYS A 114 -24.26 -0.99 10.59
N SER A 115 -24.69 -1.71 11.63
CA SER A 115 -24.56 -1.20 13.00
C SER A 115 -23.11 -1.15 13.51
N LYS A 116 -22.19 -1.86 12.86
CA LYS A 116 -20.76 -1.87 13.18
C LYS A 116 -19.96 -0.82 12.40
N ILE A 117 -20.54 -0.25 11.35
CA ILE A 117 -19.89 0.77 10.53
C ILE A 117 -20.10 2.15 11.19
N PRO A 118 -19.02 2.83 11.61
CA PRO A 118 -19.14 4.14 12.25
C PRO A 118 -19.63 5.18 11.24
N ALA A 119 -20.38 6.18 11.72
CA ALA A 119 -20.88 7.26 10.85
C ALA A 119 -19.75 8.10 10.22
N GLN A 120 -18.65 8.26 10.95
CA GLN A 120 -17.43 8.95 10.52
C GLN A 120 -16.23 8.25 11.13
N PHE A 121 -15.12 8.21 10.39
CA PHE A 121 -13.87 7.65 10.88
C PHE A 121 -12.69 8.21 10.07
N ASP A 122 -11.52 8.24 10.69
CA ASP A 122 -10.29 8.57 10.00
C ASP A 122 -9.52 7.30 9.63
N LEU A 123 -8.98 7.28 8.42
CA LEU A 123 -8.00 6.35 7.93
C LEU A 123 -6.62 7.01 8.07
N LEU A 124 -5.79 6.46 8.93
CA LEU A 124 -4.39 6.83 9.05
C LEU A 124 -3.57 5.92 8.18
N ARG A 125 -2.70 6.49 7.35
CA ARG A 125 -1.79 5.69 6.54
C ARG A 125 -0.95 4.87 7.49
N THR A 126 -1.01 3.56 7.33
CA THR A 126 0.08 2.74 7.85
C THR A 126 1.31 3.20 7.13
N SER A 127 2.40 3.49 7.84
CA SER A 127 3.52 4.25 7.32
C SER A 127 4.12 3.75 5.99
N ASP A 128 3.71 2.60 5.43
CA ASP A 128 4.59 1.82 4.60
C ASP A 128 3.98 0.88 3.53
N THR A 129 3.13 1.40 2.63
CA THR A 129 2.31 0.50 1.80
C THR A 129 1.99 0.90 0.36
N SER A 130 2.33 2.12 -0.10
CA SER A 130 2.61 2.34 -1.54
C SER A 130 4.03 1.93 -1.92
N ILE A 131 4.77 1.39 -0.96
CA ILE A 131 6.13 0.96 -1.15
C ILE A 131 6.12 -0.24 -2.08
N SER A 132 6.54 0.01 -3.31
CA SER A 132 7.05 -1.05 -4.16
C SER A 132 8.33 -1.58 -3.54
N LEU A 133 8.28 -2.84 -3.13
CA LEU A 133 9.42 -3.59 -2.65
C LEU A 133 10.24 -4.16 -3.80
N ARG A 134 9.83 -3.96 -5.05
CA ARG A 134 10.59 -4.41 -6.23
C ARG A 134 11.99 -3.86 -6.21
N GLY A 135 12.97 -4.73 -6.33
CA GLY A 135 14.37 -4.33 -6.37
C GLY A 135 15.31 -5.40 -5.85
N ALA A 136 16.58 -5.02 -5.74
CA ALA A 136 17.61 -5.83 -5.12
C ALA A 136 17.78 -5.40 -3.65
N TRP A 137 17.78 -6.37 -2.76
CA TRP A 137 17.86 -6.19 -1.32
C TRP A 137 19.02 -6.98 -0.75
N ARG A 138 19.54 -6.54 0.39
CA ARG A 138 20.72 -7.12 1.02
C ARG A 138 20.44 -7.44 2.48
N GLY A 139 20.65 -8.71 2.87
CA GLY A 139 20.59 -9.16 4.26
C GLY A 139 21.95 -9.14 4.95
N SER A 140 23.02 -9.42 4.21
CA SER A 140 24.41 -9.36 4.68
C SER A 140 25.36 -9.01 3.53
N ASP A 141 26.66 -8.93 3.77
CA ASP A 141 27.63 -8.62 2.70
C ASP A 141 27.69 -9.69 1.59
N THR A 142 27.19 -10.90 1.84
CA THR A 142 27.20 -12.03 0.90
C THR A 142 25.82 -12.58 0.57
N GLN A 143 24.75 -12.02 1.15
CA GLN A 143 23.38 -12.53 1.02
C GLN A 143 22.47 -11.44 0.42
N PHE A 144 21.97 -11.72 -0.78
CA PHE A 144 21.14 -10.81 -1.55
C PHE A 144 19.79 -11.44 -1.87
N TYR A 145 18.79 -10.59 -2.06
CA TYR A 145 17.44 -10.99 -2.42
C TYR A 145 16.95 -10.15 -3.59
N GLN A 146 16.46 -10.80 -4.63
CA GLN A 146 15.60 -10.14 -5.59
C GLN A 146 14.17 -10.19 -5.05
N VAL A 147 13.61 -9.01 -4.76
CA VAL A 147 12.27 -8.88 -4.19
C VAL A 147 11.31 -8.44 -5.27
N SER A 148 10.15 -9.09 -5.33
CA SER A 148 9.02 -8.72 -6.18
C SER A 148 7.77 -8.61 -5.33
N ASP A 149 7.02 -7.52 -5.51
CA ASP A 149 5.67 -7.38 -4.99
C ASP A 149 4.66 -7.15 -6.12
N GLN A 150 3.69 -8.05 -6.25
CA GLN A 150 2.67 -7.93 -7.28
C GLN A 150 1.35 -8.55 -6.82
N ALA A 151 0.27 -7.79 -6.94
CA ALA A 151 -1.10 -8.26 -6.65
C ALA A 151 -1.24 -8.92 -5.25
N GLY A 152 -0.54 -8.37 -4.24
CA GLY A 152 -0.57 -8.92 -2.87
C GLY A 152 0.32 -10.15 -2.66
N ILE A 153 1.04 -10.61 -3.68
CA ILE A 153 2.07 -11.64 -3.56
C ILE A 153 3.43 -10.98 -3.36
N LEU A 154 4.17 -11.49 -2.39
CA LEU A 154 5.56 -11.15 -2.12
C LEU A 154 6.42 -12.35 -2.46
N THR A 155 7.43 -12.13 -3.30
CA THR A 155 8.42 -13.14 -3.68
C THR A 155 9.81 -12.60 -3.37
N LEU A 156 10.59 -13.38 -2.62
CA LEU A 156 12.00 -13.13 -2.32
C LEU A 156 12.79 -14.28 -2.95
N MET A 157 13.59 -13.98 -3.96
CA MET A 157 14.55 -14.95 -4.48
C MET A 157 15.90 -14.64 -3.84
N GLU A 158 16.34 -15.50 -2.94
CA GLU A 158 17.68 -15.47 -2.38
C GLU A 158 18.72 -15.76 -3.47
N ILE A 159 19.84 -15.07 -3.37
CA ILE A 159 21.01 -15.27 -4.21
C ILE A 159 22.19 -15.42 -3.27
N ASP A 160 22.67 -16.65 -3.08
CA ASP A 160 23.96 -16.90 -2.43
C ASP A 160 25.07 -16.60 -3.43
N GLU A 161 25.85 -15.55 -3.18
CA GLU A 161 26.94 -15.15 -4.07
C GLU A 161 28.09 -16.17 -4.09
N ALA A 162 28.25 -16.97 -3.03
CA ALA A 162 29.35 -17.92 -2.90
C ALA A 162 29.10 -19.24 -3.66
N SER A 163 27.88 -19.77 -3.62
CA SER A 163 27.51 -21.01 -4.31
C SER A 163 26.80 -20.77 -5.66
N GLY A 164 26.16 -19.61 -5.82
CA GLY A 164 25.25 -19.35 -6.94
C GLY A 164 23.91 -20.06 -6.79
N ASP A 165 23.65 -20.70 -5.65
CA ASP A 165 22.36 -21.31 -5.33
C ASP A 165 21.32 -20.22 -5.06
N THR A 166 20.08 -20.52 -5.41
CA THR A 166 18.95 -19.62 -5.22
C THR A 166 17.84 -20.34 -4.50
N GLU A 167 17.36 -19.75 -3.42
CA GLU A 167 16.13 -20.17 -2.74
C GLU A 167 15.00 -19.20 -3.13
N THR A 168 13.78 -19.71 -3.34
CA THR A 168 12.63 -18.85 -3.60
C THR A 168 11.63 -18.96 -2.47
N LEU A 169 11.42 -17.84 -1.79
CA LEU A 169 10.40 -17.68 -0.77
C LEU A 169 9.21 -16.93 -1.37
N SER A 170 8.01 -17.49 -1.32
CA SER A 170 6.80 -16.80 -1.77
C SER A 170 5.68 -16.84 -0.74
N GLY A 171 4.79 -15.85 -0.83
CA GLY A 171 3.60 -15.82 0.00
C GLY A 171 2.84 -14.51 -0.11
N THR A 172 1.95 -14.27 0.85
CA THR A 172 1.01 -13.15 0.81
C THR A 172 1.52 -11.97 1.62
N ARG A 173 1.45 -10.77 1.03
CA ARG A 173 1.65 -9.48 1.70
C ARG A 173 0.30 -8.79 1.91
N ASN A 174 0.01 -8.49 3.16
CA ASN A 174 -1.11 -7.69 3.60
C ASN A 174 -0.59 -6.37 4.21
N GLY A 175 -0.55 -5.33 3.38
CA GLY A 175 -0.06 -4.02 3.78
C GLY A 175 1.42 -4.02 4.15
N ALA A 176 1.75 -3.63 5.38
CA ALA A 176 3.13 -3.56 5.88
C ALA A 176 3.60 -4.89 6.49
N THR A 177 2.84 -5.97 6.32
CA THR A 177 3.18 -7.29 6.85
C THR A 177 2.96 -8.36 5.80
N GLY A 178 3.65 -9.49 5.94
CA GLY A 178 3.42 -10.66 5.11
C GLY A 178 4.06 -11.90 5.71
N GLN A 179 3.84 -13.02 5.06
CA GLN A 179 4.57 -14.25 5.33
C GLN A 179 5.01 -14.83 4.01
N VAL A 180 6.25 -15.29 3.95
CA VAL A 180 6.83 -15.99 2.80
C VAL A 180 7.39 -17.33 3.25
N CYS A 181 7.31 -18.34 2.39
CA CYS A 181 7.77 -19.70 2.65
C CYS A 181 8.53 -20.23 1.44
N SER A 182 9.48 -21.14 1.67
CA SER A 182 10.14 -21.93 0.61
C SER A 182 9.12 -22.52 -0.35
N ASP A 183 9.34 -22.35 -1.65
CA ASP A 183 8.42 -22.86 -2.68
C ASP A 183 8.54 -24.38 -2.89
N ASP A 184 9.70 -24.96 -2.60
CA ASP A 184 10.02 -26.39 -2.72
C ASP A 184 9.82 -27.19 -1.43
N GLY A 185 9.60 -26.50 -0.31
CA GLY A 185 9.22 -27.10 0.97
C GLY A 185 10.37 -27.81 1.70
N ASP A 186 11.62 -27.45 1.43
CA ASP A 186 12.78 -27.92 2.21
C ASP A 186 13.51 -26.82 2.99
N GLY A 187 13.14 -25.54 2.77
CA GLY A 187 13.65 -24.37 3.49
C GLY A 187 12.83 -23.94 4.72
N PHE A 188 12.48 -22.64 4.78
CA PHE A 188 11.84 -22.00 5.93
C PHE A 188 10.68 -21.10 5.55
N CYS A 189 9.86 -20.74 6.54
CA CYS A 189 8.91 -19.64 6.45
C CYS A 189 9.32 -18.48 7.36
N ALA A 190 9.15 -17.26 6.87
CA ALA A 190 9.42 -16.04 7.60
C ALA A 190 8.23 -15.07 7.56
N ASN A 191 7.93 -14.47 8.70
CA ASN A 191 7.12 -13.27 8.75
C ASN A 191 7.96 -12.09 8.29
N VAL A 192 7.39 -11.23 7.46
CA VAL A 192 8.02 -10.03 6.89
C VAL A 192 7.27 -8.80 7.37
N TYR A 193 8.01 -7.77 7.73
CA TYR A 193 7.53 -6.47 8.21
C TYR A 193 8.17 -5.37 7.37
N VAL A 194 7.35 -4.53 6.75
CA VAL A 194 7.77 -3.41 5.93
C VAL A 194 7.94 -2.19 6.84
N ASP A 195 9.20 -1.82 7.09
CA ASP A 195 9.55 -0.72 7.99
C ASP A 195 9.77 0.61 7.24
N SER A 196 10.37 0.55 6.03
CA SER A 196 10.39 1.67 5.07
C SER A 196 10.45 1.20 3.62
N SER A 197 10.48 2.15 2.67
CA SER A 197 10.70 1.85 1.24
C SER A 197 12.05 1.22 0.91
N THR A 198 12.92 1.19 1.91
CA THR A 198 14.29 0.72 1.84
C THR A 198 14.66 -0.27 2.95
N SER A 199 13.70 -0.66 3.80
CA SER A 199 13.94 -1.53 4.96
C SER A 199 12.81 -2.53 5.15
N LEU A 200 13.15 -3.82 5.16
CA LEU A 200 12.28 -4.94 5.50
C LEU A 200 12.86 -5.68 6.69
N ARG A 201 12.10 -5.87 7.76
CA ARG A 201 12.48 -6.77 8.85
C ARG A 201 11.83 -8.13 8.63
N PHE A 202 12.53 -9.20 9.00
CA PHE A 202 11.99 -10.56 8.94
C PHE A 202 12.22 -11.33 10.25
N GLU A 203 11.41 -12.35 10.46
CA GLU A 203 11.54 -13.33 11.54
C GLU A 203 11.15 -14.72 11.05
N ILE A 204 12.02 -15.70 11.25
CA ILE A 204 11.79 -17.09 10.84
C ILE A 204 10.83 -17.74 11.84
N VAL A 205 9.73 -18.30 11.33
CA VAL A 205 8.64 -18.86 12.16
C VAL A 205 8.49 -20.36 12.04
N SER A 206 8.96 -20.96 10.94
CA SER A 206 9.02 -22.40 10.76
C SER A 206 10.14 -22.77 9.80
N CYS A 207 10.57 -24.02 9.85
CA CYS A 207 11.55 -24.63 8.97
C CYS A 207 11.11 -26.08 8.71
N ASP A 208 11.28 -26.55 7.47
CA ASP A 208 10.66 -27.79 7.00
C ASP A 208 11.60 -29.00 7.14
N SER A 209 12.89 -28.76 7.39
CA SER A 209 13.89 -29.81 7.58
C SER A 209 14.88 -29.48 8.72
N PRO A 210 15.50 -30.48 9.36
CA PRO A 210 16.55 -30.24 10.35
C PRO A 210 17.76 -29.47 9.80
N GLY A 211 18.04 -29.58 8.50
CA GLY A 211 19.09 -28.82 7.81
C GLY A 211 18.72 -27.34 7.72
N ALA A 212 17.55 -27.03 7.19
CA ALA A 212 17.03 -25.67 7.15
C ALA A 212 16.93 -25.04 8.55
N CYS A 213 16.47 -25.79 9.55
CA CYS A 213 16.43 -25.29 10.93
C CYS A 213 17.83 -25.04 11.54
N ALA A 214 18.90 -25.65 11.02
CA ALA A 214 20.26 -25.44 11.48
C ALA A 214 20.89 -24.18 10.87
N GLU A 215 20.58 -23.91 9.61
CA GLU A 215 21.03 -22.71 8.88
C GLU A 215 20.19 -21.47 9.28
N ASP A 216 18.89 -21.70 9.44
CA ASP A 216 17.84 -20.71 9.64
C ASP A 216 16.90 -21.13 10.79
N PRO A 217 17.38 -21.04 12.05
CA PRO A 217 16.59 -21.44 13.20
C PRO A 217 15.37 -20.56 13.42
N ILE A 218 14.28 -21.19 13.89
CA ILE A 218 13.05 -20.49 14.30
C ILE A 218 13.40 -19.41 15.36
N GLY A 219 12.87 -18.20 15.15
CA GLY A 219 13.14 -17.02 15.96
C GLY A 219 14.35 -16.20 15.50
N LYS A 220 15.13 -16.67 14.52
CA LYS A 220 16.14 -15.84 13.84
C LYS A 220 15.42 -14.66 13.18
N SER A 221 15.98 -13.47 13.37
CA SER A 221 15.43 -12.23 12.80
C SER A 221 16.55 -11.38 12.22
N GLY A 222 16.18 -10.54 11.26
CA GLY A 222 17.12 -9.68 10.55
C GLY A 222 16.43 -8.57 9.79
N VAL A 223 17.24 -7.78 9.07
CA VAL A 223 16.77 -6.66 8.25
C VAL A 223 17.36 -6.78 6.86
N LEU A 224 16.53 -6.74 5.83
CA LEU A 224 16.92 -6.55 4.44
C LEU A 224 16.90 -5.06 4.13
N THR A 225 18.00 -4.56 3.56
CA THR A 225 18.12 -3.16 3.11
C THR A 225 18.10 -3.10 1.60
N LYS A 226 17.32 -2.19 1.02
CA LYS A 226 17.25 -2.01 -0.44
C LYS A 226 18.55 -1.42 -0.98
N VAL A 227 19.07 -2.01 -2.06
CA VAL A 227 20.30 -1.57 -2.74
C VAL A 227 19.99 -0.95 -4.10
N TYR A 228 19.00 -1.49 -4.82
CA TYR A 228 18.54 -0.99 -6.13
C TYR A 228 17.02 -1.05 -6.24
#